data_AF-A0A920UCX2-F1
#
_entry.id   AF-A0A920UCX2-F1
#
_cell.length_a   1.000
_cell.length_b   1.000
_cell.length_c   1.000
_cell.angle_alpha   90.00
_cell.angle_beta   90.00
_cell.angle_gamma   90.00
#
_symmetry.space_group_name_H-M   'P 1'
#
loop_
_entity.id
_entity.type
_entity.pdbx_description
1 polymer ?
#
loop_
_entity_poly.entity_id
_entity_poly.type
_entity_poly.pdbx_seq_one_letter_code
_entity_poly.pdbx_strand_id
1 'polypeptide(L)'
;MIRIIAGEYRGRKLKVPLGMDIRPSSDQLREGLFNMLSSLTDFGSMIFLDLYSGTGALGLEALSRGAKKVFFIEASRKNMSVLKRNIESISPEQNCFELAQDSSAHWLSWICRSGTSVCSFS
;
A
#
# COMPACT_ATOMS: atom_id res chain seq x y z
N MET A 1 9.30 -15.90 -0.35
CA MET A 1 8.93 -15.03 -1.50
C MET A 1 7.63 -14.32 -1.16
N ILE A 2 7.54 -13.01 -1.35
CA ILE A 2 6.32 -12.23 -1.05
C ILE A 2 5.40 -12.22 -2.27
N ARG A 3 4.09 -12.39 -2.06
CA ARG A 3 3.04 -12.32 -3.09
C ARG A 3 1.77 -11.67 -2.55
N ILE A 4 0.88 -11.26 -3.44
CA ILE A 4 -0.49 -10.86 -3.09
C ILE A 4 -1.30 -12.11 -2.71
N ILE A 5 -2.04 -12.04 -1.61
CA ILE A 5 -2.68 -13.19 -0.96
C ILE A 5 -4.10 -13.39 -1.48
N ALA A 6 -4.89 -12.33 -1.63
CA ALA A 6 -6.29 -12.38 -2.05
C ALA A 6 -6.69 -11.20 -2.96
N GLY A 7 -7.91 -11.24 -3.47
CA GLY A 7 -8.47 -10.20 -4.33
C GLY A 7 -8.11 -10.36 -5.81
N GLU A 8 -8.30 -9.30 -6.59
CA GLU A 8 -8.14 -9.25 -8.05
C GLU A 8 -6.74 -9.66 -8.50
N TYR A 9 -5.72 -9.24 -7.76
CA TYR A 9 -4.31 -9.46 -8.10
C TYR A 9 -3.69 -10.66 -7.35
N ARG A 10 -4.51 -11.56 -6.81
CA ARG A 10 -4.07 -12.73 -6.05
C ARG A 10 -2.99 -13.53 -6.79
N GLY A 11 -1.94 -13.91 -6.06
CA GLY A 11 -0.84 -14.74 -6.56
C GLY A 11 0.26 -13.97 -7.30
N ARG A 12 0.08 -12.67 -7.59
CA ARG A 12 1.13 -11.83 -8.18
C ARG A 12 2.32 -11.74 -7.22
N LYS A 13 3.51 -12.02 -7.74
CA LYS A 13 4.78 -11.98 -6.99
C LYS A 13 5.23 -10.53 -6.85
N LEU A 14 5.61 -10.14 -5.64
CA LEU A 14 6.15 -8.81 -5.37
C LEU A 14 7.67 -8.85 -5.37
N LYS A 15 8.28 -7.88 -6.04
CA LYS A 15 9.72 -7.66 -6.01
C LYS A 15 10.11 -7.10 -4.64
N VAL A 16 11.22 -7.60 -4.11
CA VAL A 16 11.87 -7.08 -2.91
C VAL A 16 13.32 -6.74 -3.22
N PRO A 17 13.90 -5.69 -2.62
CA PRO A 17 15.29 -5.35 -2.89
C PRO A 17 16.24 -6.42 -2.37
N LEU A 18 17.28 -6.72 -3.15
CA LEU A 18 18.32 -7.69 -2.77
C LEU A 18 19.10 -7.21 -1.53
N GLY A 19 19.45 -8.16 -0.66
CA GLY A 19 20.40 -7.95 0.45
C GLY A 19 19.85 -7.23 1.68
N MET A 20 18.53 -7.04 1.80
CA MET A 20 17.95 -6.59 3.07
C MET A 20 17.39 -7.79 3.85
N ASP A 21 17.75 -7.84 5.13
CA ASP A 21 17.13 -8.71 6.13
C ASP A 21 15.77 -8.13 6.52
N ILE A 22 14.87 -8.07 5.54
CA ILE A 22 13.50 -7.60 5.76
C ILE A 22 12.79 -8.77 6.41
N ARG A 23 12.43 -8.65 7.70
CA ARG A 23 11.46 -9.58 8.31
C ARG A 23 10.18 -9.45 7.50
N PRO A 24 9.85 -10.41 6.63
CA PRO A 24 8.63 -10.29 5.84
C PRO A 24 7.48 -10.31 6.83
N SER A 25 6.54 -9.37 6.75
CA SER A 25 5.24 -9.58 7.37
C SER A 25 4.71 -10.89 6.80
N SER A 26 4.58 -11.91 7.65
CA SER A 26 4.19 -13.24 7.18
C SER A 26 2.86 -13.16 6.44
N ASP A 27 2.65 -14.04 5.47
CA ASP A 27 1.37 -14.10 4.77
C ASP A 27 0.22 -14.21 5.78
N GLN A 28 0.41 -14.98 6.87
CA GLN A 28 -0.54 -15.09 7.98
C GLN A 28 -0.83 -13.77 8.71
N LEU A 29 0.19 -12.93 8.97
CA LEU A 29 -0.03 -11.62 9.61
C LEU A 29 -0.82 -10.68 8.71
N ARG A 30 -0.48 -10.62 7.43
CA ARG A 30 -1.23 -9.80 6.46
C ARG A 30 -2.66 -10.32 6.30
N GLU A 31 -2.83 -11.64 6.18
CA GLU A 31 -4.15 -12.26 6.08
C GLU A 31 -5.01 -11.99 7.31
N GLY A 32 -4.45 -12.15 8.51
CA GLY A 32 -5.13 -11.81 9.78
C GLY A 32 -5.53 -10.34 9.86
N LEU A 33 -4.65 -9.41 9.45
CA LEU A 33 -4.96 -7.98 9.38
C LEU A 33 -6.16 -7.71 8.46
N PHE A 34 -6.13 -8.21 7.22
CA PHE A 34 -7.21 -7.96 6.28
C PHE A 34 -8.52 -8.65 6.67
N ASN A 35 -8.46 -9.81 7.33
CA ASN A 35 -9.66 -10.46 7.88
C ASN A 35 -10.30 -9.59 8.97
N MET A 36 -9.51 -9.02 9.88
CA MET A 36 -10.03 -8.07 10.87
C MET A 36 -10.65 -6.84 10.21
N LEU A 37 -9.99 -6.25 9.21
CA LEU A 37 -10.53 -5.09 8.50
C LEU A 37 -11.85 -5.41 7.77
N SER A 38 -11.93 -6.56 7.12
CA SER A 38 -13.15 -7.00 6.41
C SER A 38 -14.37 -7.16 7.33
N SER A 39 -14.15 -7.34 8.64
CA SER A 39 -15.23 -7.39 9.63
C SER A 39 -15.80 -6.02 10.01
N LEU A 40 -15.08 -4.94 9.70
CA LEU A 40 -15.48 -3.56 10.05
C LEU A 40 -16.37 -2.93 8.97
N THR A 41 -16.02 -3.11 7.70
CA THR A 41 -16.78 -2.60 6.52
C THR A 41 -16.23 -3.22 5.24
N ASP A 42 -16.92 -2.99 4.11
CA ASP A 42 -16.43 -3.34 2.78
C ASP A 42 -15.17 -2.55 2.40
N PHE A 43 -14.23 -3.20 1.71
CA PHE A 43 -13.00 -2.52 1.24
C PHE A 43 -13.28 -1.36 0.29
N GLY A 44 -14.34 -1.45 -0.52
CA GLY A 44 -14.76 -0.40 -1.46
C GLY A 44 -15.11 0.95 -0.82
N SER A 45 -15.32 1.00 0.51
CA SER A 45 -15.52 2.25 1.25
C SER A 45 -14.26 2.71 2.01
N MET A 46 -13.21 1.89 2.06
CA MET A 46 -12.00 2.18 2.82
C MET A 46 -10.96 2.94 2.00
N ILE A 47 -10.32 3.92 2.65
CA ILE A 47 -9.11 4.57 2.15
C ILE A 47 -7.94 4.15 3.05
N PHE A 48 -6.85 3.68 2.45
CA PHE A 48 -5.66 3.24 3.16
C PHE A 48 -4.54 4.26 3.04
N LEU A 49 -3.81 4.44 4.14
CA LEU A 49 -2.61 5.26 4.21
C LEU A 49 -1.44 4.38 4.67
N ASP A 50 -0.60 3.97 3.71
CA ASP A 50 0.58 3.13 3.93
C ASP A 50 1.81 4.01 4.12
N LEU A 51 2.03 4.45 5.36
CA LEU A 51 3.02 5.48 5.71
C LEU A 51 4.49 5.06 5.55
N TYR A 52 4.76 3.76 5.59
CA TYR A 52 6.10 3.19 5.44
C TYR A 52 6.01 2.09 4.40
N SER A 53 5.55 2.48 3.21
CA SER A 53 5.09 1.54 2.19
C SER A 53 6.12 0.48 1.82
N GLY A 54 7.41 0.79 1.92
CA GLY A 54 8.48 -0.12 1.51
C GLY A 54 8.28 -0.53 0.05
N THR A 55 8.08 -1.82 -0.18
CA THR A 55 7.82 -2.38 -1.51
C THR A 55 6.33 -2.43 -1.87
N GLY A 56 5.45 -1.94 -0.99
CA GLY A 56 4.00 -1.84 -1.18
C GLY A 56 3.20 -3.07 -0.77
N ALA A 57 3.78 -4.03 -0.04
CA ALA A 57 3.14 -5.32 0.18
C ALA A 57 1.78 -5.25 0.90
N LEU A 58 1.55 -4.22 1.72
CA LEU A 58 0.30 -4.02 2.45
C LEU A 58 -0.68 -3.18 1.62
N GLY A 59 -0.29 -2.00 1.14
CA GLY A 59 -1.16 -1.19 0.30
C GLY A 59 -1.58 -1.88 -1.02
N LEU A 60 -0.72 -2.69 -1.64
CA LEU A 60 -1.08 -3.46 -2.85
C LEU A 60 -2.06 -4.59 -2.53
N GLU A 61 -1.99 -5.18 -1.34
CA GLU A 61 -2.97 -6.16 -0.88
C GLU A 61 -4.33 -5.49 -0.64
N ALA A 62 -4.34 -4.25 -0.12
CA ALA A 62 -5.55 -3.46 0.02
C ALA A 62 -6.18 -3.15 -1.34
N LEU A 63 -5.39 -2.69 -2.32
CA LEU A 63 -5.85 -2.49 -3.70
C LEU A 63 -6.44 -3.76 -4.30
N SER A 64 -5.73 -4.89 -4.17
CA SER A 64 -6.20 -6.18 -4.68
C SER A 64 -7.57 -6.56 -4.11
N ARG A 65 -7.83 -6.23 -2.84
CA ARG A 65 -9.10 -6.51 -2.16
C ARG A 65 -10.20 -5.48 -2.45
N GLY A 66 -9.94 -4.49 -3.31
CA GLY A 66 -10.91 -3.49 -3.74
C GLY A 66 -10.97 -2.26 -2.83
N ALA A 67 -9.87 -1.90 -2.17
CA ALA A 67 -9.80 -0.63 -1.44
C ALA A 67 -10.12 0.56 -2.36
N LYS A 68 -10.93 1.51 -1.88
CA LYS A 68 -11.32 2.70 -2.66
C LYS A 68 -10.10 3.48 -3.16
N LYS A 69 -9.16 3.73 -2.25
CA LYS A 69 -7.93 4.46 -2.55
C LYS A 69 -6.81 4.07 -1.60
N VAL A 70 -5.57 4.04 -2.09
CA VAL A 70 -4.38 3.75 -1.28
C VAL A 70 -3.31 4.82 -1.49
N PHE A 71 -2.89 5.46 -0.41
CA PHE A 71 -1.77 6.40 -0.39
C PHE A 71 -0.51 5.68 0.05
N PHE A 72 0.51 5.68 -0.79
CA PHE A 72 1.79 5.08 -0.49
C PHE A 72 2.83 6.16 -0.21
N ILE A 73 3.32 6.22 1.03
CA ILE A 73 4.36 7.16 1.46
C ILE A 73 5.65 6.38 1.70
N GLU A 74 6.72 6.76 1.02
CA GLU A 74 8.02 6.08 1.15
C GLU A 74 9.20 7.02 0.91
N ALA A 75 10.11 7.11 1.88
CA ALA A 75 11.26 8.01 1.83
C ALA A 75 12.44 7.46 1.02
N SER A 76 12.67 6.14 1.05
CA SER A 76 13.79 5.49 0.40
C SER A 76 13.60 5.42 -1.11
N ARG A 77 14.50 6.04 -1.86
CA ARG A 77 14.52 5.97 -3.33
C ARG A 77 14.57 4.54 -3.86
N LYS A 78 15.31 3.66 -3.15
CA LYS A 78 15.45 2.23 -3.51
C LYS A 78 14.12 1.51 -3.37
N ASN A 79 13.41 1.73 -2.27
CA ASN A 79 12.09 1.13 -2.03
C ASN A 79 11.04 1.71 -2.98
N MET A 80 11.02 3.03 -3.16
CA MET A 80 10.13 3.72 -4.08
C MET A 80 10.25 3.19 -5.52
N SER A 81 11.48 2.95 -6.00
CA SER A 81 11.69 2.35 -7.33
C SER A 81 11.09 0.94 -7.44
N VAL A 82 11.20 0.13 -6.38
CA VAL A 82 10.62 -1.23 -6.34
C VAL A 82 9.10 -1.19 -6.20
N LEU A 83 8.56 -0.31 -5.37
CA LEU A 83 7.14 -0.06 -5.21
C LEU A 83 6.48 0.29 -6.54
N LYS A 84 7.04 1.26 -7.29
CA LYS A 84 6.55 1.62 -8.63
C LYS A 84 6.49 0.42 -9.57
N ARG A 85 7.56 -0.39 -9.61
CA ARG A 85 7.59 -1.62 -10.42
C ARG A 85 6.59 -2.68 -9.98
N ASN A 86 6.25 -2.74 -8.68
CA ASN A 86 5.23 -3.65 -8.16
C ASN A 86 3.82 -3.17 -8.54
N ILE A 87 3.55 -1.87 -8.44
CA ILE A 87 2.30 -1.24 -8.92
C ILE A 87 2.13 -1.51 -10.42
N GLU A 88 3.15 -1.22 -11.23
CA GLU A 88 3.14 -1.49 -12.68
C GLU A 88 2.89 -2.97 -13.00
N SER A 89 3.33 -3.90 -12.15
CA SER A 89 3.17 -5.33 -12.40
C SER A 89 1.75 -5.87 -12.20
N ILE A 90 0.90 -5.12 -11.51
CA ILE A 90 -0.51 -5.47 -11.29
C ILE A 90 -1.46 -4.56 -12.08
N SER A 91 -0.96 -3.45 -12.65
CA SER A 91 -1.68 -2.51 -13.52
C SER A 91 -3.05 -2.09 -12.95
N PRO A 92 -3.11 -1.52 -11.73
CA PRO A 92 -4.36 -1.11 -11.14
C PRO A 92 -4.93 0.13 -11.86
N GLU A 93 -6.22 0.42 -11.65
CA GLU A 93 -6.85 1.63 -12.20
C GLU A 93 -6.11 2.90 -11.74
N GLN A 94 -5.90 3.88 -12.63
CA GLN A 94 -5.01 5.01 -12.34
C GLN A 94 -5.45 5.91 -11.17
N ASN A 95 -6.72 5.87 -10.77
CA ASN A 95 -7.27 6.74 -9.72
C ASN A 95 -7.38 6.07 -8.35
N CYS A 96 -7.05 4.78 -8.23
CA CYS A 96 -7.16 4.05 -6.96
C CYS A 96 -5.92 4.21 -6.06
N PHE A 97 -4.87 4.92 -6.48
CA PHE A 97 -3.70 5.10 -5.63
C PHE A 97 -2.97 6.44 -5.84
N GLU A 98 -2.19 6.84 -4.83
CA GLU A 98 -1.25 7.95 -4.90
C GLU A 98 0.10 7.56 -4.31
N LEU A 99 1.18 8.14 -4.86
CA LEU A 99 2.56 7.90 -4.43
C LEU A 99 3.20 9.21 -3.97
N ALA A 100 3.74 9.23 -2.76
CA ALA A 100 4.57 10.33 -2.28
C ALA A 100 5.95 9.80 -1.86
N GLN A 101 6.99 10.35 -2.48
CA GLN A 101 8.37 10.06 -2.08
C GLN A 101 8.81 11.05 -1.00
N ASP A 102 8.39 10.80 0.23
CA ASP A 102 8.60 11.68 1.37
C ASP A 102 8.73 10.86 2.67
N SER A 103 9.24 11.47 3.74
CA SER A 103 9.12 10.91 5.07
C SER A 103 7.68 10.99 5.56
N SER A 104 7.22 9.96 6.27
CA SER A 104 5.86 9.89 6.80
C SER A 104 5.54 11.06 7.73
N ALA A 105 6.50 11.47 8.56
CA ALA A 105 6.35 12.58 9.49
C ALA A 105 6.15 13.92 8.76
N HIS A 106 6.97 14.19 7.74
CA HIS A 106 6.85 15.41 6.95
C HIS A 106 5.53 15.42 6.16
N TRP A 107 5.19 14.30 5.50
CA TRP A 107 3.95 14.18 4.73
C TRP A 107 2.69 14.36 5.60
N LEU A 108 2.66 13.75 6.79
CA LEU A 108 1.58 13.92 7.76
C LEU A 108 1.48 15.38 8.24
N SER A 109 2.61 16.03 8.53
CA SER A 109 2.59 17.45 8.89
C SER A 109 2.07 18.33 7.75
N TRP A 110 2.38 17.99 6.49
CA TRP A 110 1.91 18.73 5.33
C TRP A 110 0.39 18.59 5.16
N ILE A 111 -0.14 17.36 5.19
CA ILE A 111 -1.57 17.13 4.98
C ILE A 111 -2.44 17.74 6.08
N CYS A 112 -1.97 17.73 7.34
CA CYS A 112 -2.66 18.40 8.43
C CYS A 112 -2.69 19.93 8.26
N ARG A 113 -1.68 20.53 7.62
CA ARG A 113 -1.57 21.99 7.42
C ARG A 113 -2.26 22.47 6.15
N SER A 114 -2.32 21.64 5.11
CA SER A 114 -2.93 21.99 3.83
C SER A 114 -4.46 22.07 3.88
N GLY A 115 -5.09 21.72 5.02
CA GLY A 115 -6.54 21.61 5.14
C GLY A 115 -7.14 20.53 4.25
N THR A 116 -6.30 19.73 3.59
CA THR A 116 -6.74 18.66 2.70
C THR A 116 -6.90 17.39 3.52
N SER A 117 -8.08 16.79 3.54
CA SER A 117 -8.25 15.49 4.18
C SER A 117 -7.91 14.38 3.18
N VAL A 118 -7.40 13.25 3.66
CA VAL A 118 -7.21 12.04 2.82
C VAL A 118 -8.53 11.63 2.15
N CYS A 119 -9.66 11.93 2.80
CA CYS A 119 -11.02 11.72 2.27
C CYS A 119 -11.43 12.73 1.19
N SER A 120 -10.73 13.86 1.03
CA SER A 120 -11.02 14.89 0.03
C SER A 120 -10.50 14.54 -1.36
N PHE A 121 -9.64 13.52 -1.46
CA PHE A 121 -9.07 13.02 -2.72
C PHE A 121 -9.92 11.93 -3.39
N SER A 122 -11.20 11.83 -3.00
CA SER A 122 -12.19 10.88 -3.52
C SER A 122 -12.83 11.33 -4.82
#